data_AF-A0A767W3V3-F1
#
_entry.id   AF-A0A767W3V3-F1
#
_cell.length_a   1.000
_cell.length_b   1.000
_cell.length_c   1.000
_cell.angle_alpha   90.00
_cell.angle_beta   90.00
_cell.angle_gamma   90.00
#
_symmetry.space_group_name_H-M   'P 1'
#
loop_
_entity.id
_entity.type
_entity.pdbx_description
1 polymer ?
#
loop_
_entity_poly.entity_id
_entity_poly.type
_entity_poly.pdbx_seq_one_letter_code
_entity_poly.pdbx_strand_id
1 'polypeptide(L)'
;MAHLTQDSTFTLGRRLAGLIYADKAKSFGGYTLFAPQTAEGRVYLVDEQGEVAHQWQLPVRAGRDAVLLPNGNLGYNGSHRTSANLYPAWDLWHGGDFYEVTPDNEIVWHYEDIYHHHDAQWLANGNLLYTAASPLPADI
;
A
#
# COMPACT_ATOMS: atom_id res chain seq x y z
N MET A 1 -31.15 -0.27 2.17
CA MET A 1 -31.82 -1.51 1.76
C MET A 1 -31.45 -1.79 0.30
N ALA A 2 -30.34 -2.49 0.06
CA ALA A 2 -29.97 -2.93 -1.28
C ALA A 2 -30.40 -4.40 -1.42
N HIS A 3 -31.33 -4.67 -2.34
CA HIS A 3 -31.73 -6.01 -2.70
C HIS A 3 -30.60 -6.65 -3.52
N LEU A 4 -29.75 -7.45 -2.88
CA LEU A 4 -28.86 -8.35 -3.59
C LEU A 4 -29.69 -9.57 -4.02
N THR A 5 -29.98 -9.67 -5.31
CA THR A 5 -30.52 -10.89 -5.90
C THR A 5 -29.48 -11.99 -5.75
N GLN A 6 -29.78 -13.01 -4.95
CA GLN A 6 -28.95 -14.20 -4.79
C GLN A 6 -29.04 -15.07 -6.05
N ASP A 7 -28.23 -14.72 -7.05
CA ASP A 7 -27.98 -15.62 -8.19
C ASP A 7 -27.14 -16.81 -7.71
N SER A 8 -27.75 -17.99 -7.76
CA SER A 8 -27.13 -19.24 -7.33
C SER A 8 -25.88 -19.62 -8.15
N THR A 9 -25.62 -18.98 -9.30
CA THR A 9 -24.46 -19.25 -10.15
C THR A 9 -23.24 -18.36 -9.85
N PHE A 10 -23.40 -17.30 -9.03
CA PHE A 10 -22.31 -16.39 -8.69
C PHE A 10 -21.41 -16.97 -7.58
N THR A 11 -20.34 -17.64 -7.99
CA THR A 11 -19.40 -18.34 -7.08
C THR A 11 -18.73 -17.40 -6.06
N LEU A 12 -18.48 -16.13 -6.41
CA LEU A 12 -17.86 -15.14 -5.51
C LEU A 12 -18.76 -14.73 -4.35
N GLY A 13 -20.09 -14.74 -4.51
CA GLY A 13 -21.05 -14.30 -3.50
C GLY A 13 -21.30 -15.30 -2.38
N ARG A 14 -20.73 -16.50 -2.47
CA ARG A 14 -20.86 -17.56 -1.45
C ARG A 14 -19.78 -17.50 -0.38
N ARG A 15 -18.73 -16.70 -0.56
CA ARG A 15 -17.63 -16.59 0.40
C ARG A 15 -17.91 -15.41 1.32
N LEU A 16 -17.88 -15.66 2.63
CA LEU A 16 -17.85 -14.59 3.62
C LEU A 16 -16.64 -13.68 3.32
N ALA A 17 -16.87 -12.37 3.29
CA ALA A 17 -15.85 -11.35 3.04
C ALA A 17 -15.66 -10.48 4.30
N GLY A 18 -14.51 -9.82 4.41
CA GLY A 18 -14.14 -9.07 5.61
C GLY A 18 -13.64 -9.97 6.74
N LEU A 19 -13.80 -9.51 7.99
CA LEU A 19 -13.45 -10.30 9.17
C LEU A 19 -14.49 -11.39 9.42
N ILE A 20 -14.09 -12.64 9.24
CA ILE A 20 -15.00 -13.81 9.37
C ILE A 20 -14.81 -14.57 10.68
N TYR A 21 -13.75 -14.28 11.43
CA TYR A 21 -13.43 -14.90 12.71
C TYR A 21 -12.51 -13.98 13.52
N ALA A 22 -12.82 -13.79 14.80
CA ALA A 22 -11.97 -13.10 15.77
C ALA A 22 -12.07 -13.78 17.13
N ASP A 23 -10.91 -14.07 17.73
CA ASP A 23 -10.78 -14.64 19.08
C ASP A 23 -9.97 -13.68 19.93
N LYS A 24 -10.67 -12.85 20.71
CA LYS A 24 -10.05 -11.81 21.55
C LYS A 24 -9.10 -12.38 22.60
N ALA A 25 -9.30 -13.62 23.03
CA ALA A 25 -8.40 -14.25 24.00
C ALA A 25 -7.06 -14.66 23.38
N LYS A 26 -6.98 -14.75 22.05
CA LYS A 26 -5.76 -15.09 21.29
C LYS A 26 -5.19 -13.93 20.49
N SER A 27 -5.88 -12.80 20.45
CA SER A 27 -5.43 -11.61 19.75
C SER A 27 -4.55 -10.74 20.64
N PHE A 28 -3.60 -10.03 20.04
CA PHE A 28 -2.74 -9.09 20.75
C PHE A 28 -3.40 -7.73 21.00
N GLY A 29 -4.57 -7.45 20.42
CA GLY A 29 -5.09 -6.08 20.36
C GLY A 29 -4.63 -5.36 19.10
N GLY A 30 -5.19 -4.16 18.92
CA GLY A 30 -4.61 -3.12 18.07
C GLY A 30 -5.23 -3.01 16.69
N TYR A 31 -4.42 -2.50 15.77
CA TYR A 31 -4.83 -2.13 14.43
C TYR A 31 -3.98 -2.84 13.37
N THR A 32 -4.58 -3.12 12.23
CA THR A 32 -3.90 -3.62 11.04
C THR A 32 -3.89 -2.54 9.97
N LEU A 33 -2.70 -2.13 9.53
CA LEU A 33 -2.52 -1.25 8.38
C LEU A 33 -2.31 -2.10 7.13
N PHE A 34 -3.01 -1.80 6.04
CA PHE A 34 -2.75 -2.41 4.74
C PHE A 34 -3.08 -1.47 3.58
N ALA A 35 -2.31 -1.60 2.50
CA ALA A 35 -2.44 -0.82 1.27
C ALA A 35 -2.79 -1.75 0.11
N PRO A 36 -4.07 -1.98 -0.22
CA PRO A 36 -4.43 -2.86 -1.31
C PRO A 36 -3.95 -2.29 -2.66
N GLN A 37 -3.31 -3.16 -3.44
CA GLN A 37 -2.78 -2.79 -4.75
C GLN A 37 -3.86 -2.32 -5.75
N THR A 38 -5.10 -2.78 -5.59
CA THR A 38 -6.24 -2.49 -6.48
C THR A 38 -7.28 -1.58 -5.83
N ALA A 39 -6.96 -0.90 -4.73
CA ALA A 39 -7.87 0.03 -4.06
C ALA A 39 -7.65 1.50 -4.45
N GLU A 40 -7.11 1.77 -5.64
CA GLU A 40 -6.96 3.14 -6.19
C GLU A 40 -6.25 4.10 -5.23
N GLY A 41 -5.20 3.63 -4.54
CA GLY A 41 -4.44 4.43 -3.60
C GLY A 41 -5.05 4.55 -2.20
N ARG A 42 -6.15 3.85 -1.89
CA ARG A 42 -6.66 3.80 -0.52
C ARG A 42 -5.76 2.95 0.37
N VAL A 43 -5.49 3.45 1.57
CA VAL A 43 -4.80 2.73 2.64
C VAL A 43 -5.72 2.68 3.85
N TYR A 44 -5.84 1.50 4.46
CA TYR A 44 -6.77 1.27 5.56
C TYR A 44 -6.02 0.94 6.83
N LEU A 45 -6.44 1.57 7.92
CA LEU A 45 -6.18 1.11 9.28
C LEU A 45 -7.48 0.52 9.81
N VAL A 46 -7.50 -0.79 10.06
CA VAL A 46 -8.68 -1.49 10.60
C VAL A 46 -8.43 -1.92 12.04
N ASP A 47 -9.46 -1.86 12.87
CA ASP A 47 -9.41 -2.36 14.25
C ASP A 47 -9.61 -3.89 14.30
N GLU A 48 -9.55 -4.45 15.51
CA GLU A 48 -9.78 -5.89 15.74
C GLU A 48 -11.20 -6.38 15.43
N GLN A 49 -12.16 -5.48 15.25
CA GLN A 49 -13.51 -5.80 14.83
C GLN A 49 -13.65 -5.78 13.30
N GLY A 50 -12.58 -5.41 12.59
CA GLY A 50 -12.58 -5.27 11.13
C GLY A 50 -13.21 -3.95 10.67
N GLU A 51 -13.47 -3.02 11.59
CA GLU A 51 -13.99 -1.70 11.27
C GLU A 51 -12.85 -0.78 10.85
N VAL A 52 -13.12 0.11 9.89
CA VAL A 52 -12.15 1.09 9.42
C VAL A 52 -11.99 2.18 10.49
N ALA A 53 -10.86 2.17 11.17
CA ALA A 53 -10.51 3.17 12.17
C ALA A 53 -9.96 4.45 11.52
N HIS A 54 -9.24 4.29 10.40
CA HIS A 54 -8.72 5.42 9.63
C HIS A 54 -8.48 5.01 8.17
N GLN A 55 -8.51 5.99 7.27
CA GLN A 55 -8.27 5.79 5.85
C GLN A 55 -7.48 6.96 5.26
N TRP A 56 -6.45 6.65 4.47
CA TRP A 56 -5.78 7.60 3.59
C TRP A 56 -6.18 7.38 2.13
N GLN A 57 -6.12 8.44 1.32
CA GLN A 57 -6.31 8.42 -0.12
C GLN A 57 -5.08 9.02 -0.81
N LEU A 58 -4.33 8.16 -1.49
CA LEU A 58 -3.11 8.53 -2.20
C LEU A 58 -3.40 8.78 -3.69
N PRO A 59 -2.58 9.59 -4.37
CA PRO A 59 -2.82 9.94 -5.78
C PRO A 59 -2.46 8.81 -6.76
N VAL A 60 -1.75 7.77 -6.29
CA VAL A 60 -1.34 6.60 -7.08
C VAL A 60 -1.69 5.30 -6.36
N ARG A 61 -1.75 4.19 -7.12
CA ARG A 61 -1.93 2.86 -6.54
C ARG A 61 -0.72 2.46 -5.69
N ALA A 62 -0.92 1.49 -4.79
CA ALA A 62 0.19 0.96 -4.01
C ALA A 62 1.17 0.24 -4.93
N GLY A 63 2.46 0.59 -4.83
CA GLY A 63 3.54 -0.18 -5.42
C GLY A 63 3.80 -1.44 -4.61
N ARG A 64 3.75 -1.31 -3.28
CA ARG A 64 3.95 -2.43 -2.35
C ARG A 64 3.13 -2.31 -1.07
N ASP A 65 3.51 -1.36 -0.21
CA ASP A 65 3.01 -1.26 1.16
C ASP A 65 2.99 0.18 1.66
N ALA A 66 2.51 0.32 2.90
CA ALA A 66 2.52 1.55 3.66
C ALA A 66 2.87 1.23 5.11
N VAL A 67 3.44 2.20 5.82
CA VAL A 67 3.83 2.07 7.23
C VAL A 67 3.46 3.31 8.01
N LEU A 68 3.17 3.15 9.30
CA LEU A 68 3.08 4.30 10.22
C LEU A 68 4.50 4.66 10.68
N LEU A 69 4.85 5.92 10.47
CA LEU A 69 6.12 6.50 10.90
C LEU A 69 6.04 6.90 12.39
N PRO A 70 7.19 7.04 13.09
CA PRO A 70 7.21 7.40 14.52
C PRO A 70 6.54 8.75 14.85
N ASN A 71 6.41 9.65 13.88
CA ASN A 71 5.73 10.93 14.02
C ASN A 71 4.19 10.85 13.84
N GLY A 72 3.65 9.67 13.54
CA GLY A 72 2.22 9.44 13.29
C GLY A 72 1.79 9.61 11.83
N ASN A 73 2.70 10.00 10.94
CA ASN A 73 2.42 10.09 9.51
C ASN A 73 2.46 8.71 8.85
N LEU A 74 1.86 8.61 7.66
CA LEU A 74 1.93 7.47 6.79
C LEU A 74 3.14 7.61 5.85
N GLY A 75 4.06 6.67 5.88
CA GLY A 75 5.03 6.44 4.80
C GLY A 75 4.40 5.50 3.77
N TYR A 76 4.36 5.91 2.49
CA TYR A 76 3.67 5.20 1.43
C TYR A 76 4.63 4.87 0.27
N ASN A 77 4.63 3.61 -0.14
CA ASN A 77 5.39 3.12 -1.29
C ASN A 77 4.44 2.95 -2.49
N GLY A 78 4.23 4.04 -3.23
CA GLY A 78 3.37 4.12 -4.40
C GLY A 78 4.03 3.62 -5.69
N SER A 79 3.17 3.31 -6.65
CA SER A 79 3.58 2.91 -8.00
C SER A 79 3.67 4.14 -8.90
N HIS A 80 4.84 4.40 -9.46
CA HIS A 80 5.11 5.58 -10.28
C HIS A 80 4.25 5.61 -11.55
N ARG A 81 3.67 6.76 -11.95
CA ARG A 81 2.75 6.82 -13.10
C ARG A 81 3.36 6.36 -14.43
N THR A 82 4.68 6.53 -14.55
CA THR A 82 5.50 6.03 -15.67
C THR A 82 6.45 4.95 -15.22
N SER A 83 6.84 4.09 -16.15
CA SER A 83 7.71 2.94 -15.91
C SER A 83 8.97 3.07 -16.79
N ALA A 84 10.15 2.76 -16.23
CA ALA A 84 11.36 2.67 -17.03
C ALA A 84 11.29 1.49 -18.00
N ASN A 85 11.77 1.69 -19.23
CA ASN A 85 11.76 0.64 -20.26
C ASN A 85 13.04 -0.22 -20.19
N LEU A 86 13.20 -0.99 -19.11
CA LEU A 86 14.39 -1.82 -18.88
C LEU A 86 14.23 -3.26 -19.39
N TYR A 87 13.06 -3.87 -19.17
CA TYR A 87 12.68 -5.16 -19.75
C TYR A 87 11.13 -5.31 -19.77
N PRO A 88 10.56 -6.25 -20.56
CA PRO A 88 9.12 -6.29 -20.85
C PRO A 88 8.13 -6.45 -19.69
N ALA A 89 8.60 -6.74 -18.47
CA ALA A 89 7.76 -6.98 -17.29
C ALA A 89 8.02 -6.00 -16.15
N TRP A 90 8.82 -4.95 -16.39
CA TRP A 90 9.13 -3.91 -15.39
C TRP A 90 7.89 -3.12 -14.98
N ASP A 91 6.95 -2.92 -15.90
CA ASP A 91 5.72 -2.15 -15.71
C ASP A 91 4.66 -2.85 -14.85
N LEU A 92 4.77 -4.16 -14.60
CA LEU A 92 3.77 -4.89 -13.82
C LEU A 92 3.81 -4.50 -12.34
N TRP A 93 5.02 -4.33 -11.79
CA TRP A 93 5.22 -4.22 -10.35
C TRP A 93 6.07 -3.03 -9.93
N HIS A 94 6.35 -2.07 -10.82
CA HIS A 94 7.14 -0.89 -10.45
C HIS A 94 6.53 -0.11 -9.27
N GLY A 95 7.40 0.23 -8.33
CA GLY A 95 7.17 1.27 -7.34
C GLY A 95 7.58 2.63 -7.89
N GLY A 96 8.11 3.46 -7.00
CA GLY A 96 8.97 4.58 -7.36
C GLY A 96 8.33 5.93 -7.08
N ASP A 97 7.21 5.95 -6.39
CA ASP A 97 6.48 7.19 -6.09
C ASP A 97 6.13 7.21 -4.59
N PHE A 98 6.99 7.83 -3.80
CA PHE A 98 7.03 7.72 -2.35
C PHE A 98 6.45 8.96 -1.68
N TYR A 99 5.60 8.76 -0.67
CA TYR A 99 4.90 9.85 0.00
C TYR A 99 5.02 9.74 1.52
N GLU A 100 5.19 10.88 2.19
CA GLU A 100 4.84 11.03 3.59
C GLU A 100 3.54 11.82 3.69
N VAL A 101 2.55 11.26 4.37
CA VAL A 101 1.18 11.82 4.43
C VAL A 101 0.71 11.92 5.88
N THR A 102 0.15 13.06 6.26
CA THR A 102 -0.42 13.25 7.60
C THR A 102 -1.70 12.43 7.78
N PRO A 103 -2.18 12.22 9.02
CA PRO A 103 -3.51 11.65 9.26
C PRO A 103 -4.66 12.43 8.56
N ASP A 104 -4.48 13.71 8.28
CA ASP A 104 -5.50 14.54 7.61
C ASP A 104 -5.42 14.49 6.07
N ASN A 105 -4.67 13.52 5.52
CA ASN A 105 -4.43 13.35 4.06
C ASN A 105 -3.61 14.47 3.41
N GLU A 106 -2.81 15.21 4.18
CA GLU A 106 -1.88 16.19 3.62
C GLU A 106 -0.56 15.53 3.24
N ILE A 107 -0.12 15.70 2.00
CA ILE A 107 1.21 15.26 1.56
C ILE A 107 2.25 16.27 2.06
N VAL A 108 3.14 15.82 2.94
CA VAL A 108 4.19 16.67 3.55
C VAL A 108 5.58 16.38 2.98
N TRP A 109 5.75 15.25 2.31
CA TRP A 109 6.96 14.92 1.56
C TRP A 109 6.64 14.00 0.38
N HIS A 110 7.41 14.12 -0.69
CA HIS A 110 7.22 13.37 -1.94
C HIS A 110 8.55 13.19 -2.67
N TYR A 111 8.79 12.00 -3.22
CA TYR A 111 9.96 11.71 -4.05
C TYR A 111 9.64 10.65 -5.10
N GLU A 112 10.21 10.79 -6.29
CA GLU A 112 9.96 9.93 -7.44
C GLU A 112 11.27 9.36 -8.03
N ASP A 113 11.26 8.07 -8.39
CA ASP A 113 12.32 7.38 -9.12
C ASP A 113 11.73 6.27 -10.02
N ILE A 114 11.73 6.52 -11.34
CA ILE A 114 11.22 5.57 -12.34
C ILE A 114 12.02 4.26 -12.43
N TYR A 115 13.22 4.23 -11.87
CA TYR A 115 14.11 3.08 -11.85
C TYR A 115 13.95 2.21 -10.60
N HIS A 116 13.00 2.52 -9.72
CA HIS A 116 12.59 1.63 -8.63
C HIS A 116 11.59 0.56 -9.11
N HIS A 117 11.79 -0.70 -8.72
CA HIS A 117 10.87 -1.79 -9.05
C HIS A 117 10.11 -2.32 -7.83
N HIS A 118 10.78 -2.84 -6.80
CA HIS A 118 10.12 -3.61 -5.74
C HIS A 118 10.10 -2.92 -4.37
N ASP A 119 11.11 -3.17 -3.55
CA ASP A 119 11.01 -2.96 -2.12
C ASP A 119 11.71 -1.68 -1.68
N ALA A 120 11.01 -0.94 -0.82
CA ALA A 120 11.54 0.21 -0.10
C ALA A 120 11.15 0.09 1.39
N GLN A 121 12.01 0.60 2.25
CA GLN A 121 11.86 0.56 3.69
C GLN A 121 12.04 1.97 4.25
N TRP A 122 10.99 2.46 4.92
CA TRP A 122 11.10 3.63 5.78
C TRP A 122 11.80 3.24 7.08
N LEU A 123 12.83 3.99 7.43
CA LEU A 123 13.67 3.74 8.60
C LEU A 123 13.25 4.64 9.77
N ALA A 124 13.52 4.19 11.00
CA ALA A 124 13.13 4.91 12.22
C ALA A 124 13.77 6.31 12.35
N ASN A 125 14.86 6.58 11.61
CA ASN A 125 15.52 7.88 11.56
C ASN A 125 14.92 8.83 10.49
N GLY A 126 13.83 8.45 9.83
CA GLY A 126 13.18 9.24 8.78
C GLY A 126 13.76 9.05 7.38
N ASN A 127 14.79 8.23 7.21
CA ASN A 127 15.34 7.96 5.88
C ASN A 127 14.54 6.87 5.15
N LEU A 128 14.53 6.96 3.83
CA LEU A 128 14.02 5.92 2.94
C LEU A 128 15.20 5.12 2.35
N LEU A 129 15.19 3.80 2.54
CA LEU A 129 16.07 2.87 1.83
C LEU A 129 15.28 2.19 0.72
N TYR A 130 15.74 2.27 -0.52
CA TYR A 130 15.07 1.62 -1.65
C TYR A 130 16.07 1.11 -2.68
N THR A 131 15.60 0.25 -3.58
CA THR A 131 16.40 -0.35 -4.65
C THR A 131 16.13 0.33 -5.98
N ALA A 132 17.17 0.69 -6.74
CA ALA A 132 17.01 1.27 -8.07
C ALA A 132 17.91 0.55 -9.09
N ALA A 133 17.44 0.46 -10.33
CA ALA A 133 18.27 0.06 -11.45
C ALA A 133 19.14 1.23 -11.90
N SER A 134 20.41 0.96 -12.19
CA SER A 134 21.35 1.92 -12.73
C SER A 134 22.19 1.25 -13.82
N PRO A 135 22.62 1.98 -14.87
CA PRO A 135 23.60 1.45 -15.81
C PRO A 135 24.85 0.96 -15.08
N LEU A 136 25.38 -0.19 -15.50
CA LEU A 136 26.69 -0.64 -15.06
C LEU A 136 27.76 0.27 -15.69
N PRO A 137 28.63 0.93 -14.90
CA PRO A 137 29.75 1.70 -15.44
C PRO A 137 30.66 0.83 -16.32
N ALA A 138 31.19 1.40 -17.39
CA ALA A 138 31.98 0.67 -18.40
C ALA A 138 33.39 0.31 -17.92
N ASP A 139 33.84 0.90 -16.80
CA ASP A 139 35.18 0.84 -16.24
C ASP A 139 35.30 -0.09 -15.02
N ILE A 140 34.27 -0.90 -14.74
CA ILE A 140 34.31 -1.98 -13.72
C ILE A 140 34.70 -3.31 -14.35
#